data_AF-A0A316J076-F1
#
_entry.id   AF-A0A316J076-F1
#
_cell.length_a   1.000
_cell.length_b   1.000
_cell.length_c   1.000
_cell.angle_alpha   90.00
_cell.angle_beta   90.00
_cell.angle_gamma   90.00
#
_symmetry.space_group_name_H-M   'P 1'
#
loop_
_entity.id
_entity.type
_entity.pdbx_description
1 polymer ?
#
loop_
_entity_poly.entity_id
_entity_poly.type
_entity_poly.pdbx_seq_one_letter_code
_entity_poly.pdbx_strand_id
1 'polypeptide(L)'
;MLAPLGVDLAELSGGSYEAPAMMGAARDERTLAREAYFLEFACDIAGVATMPLMVTGGIRRREVAEKVLDGGIAMVGIATALAIEPDLPRRWRAGQPAASRLRPIAWKNKPLAASAHMAAVKYQLLRLGRQRRTAPGVSPLWALVLAQARARRRARRYRRWMQARSARADHAPDHARDGWAPDA
;
A
#
# COMPACT_ATOMS: atom_id res chain seq x y z
N MET A 1 -23.10 1.48 -11.89
CA MET A 1 -22.98 2.95 -11.77
C MET A 1 -22.74 3.29 -10.30
N LEU A 2 -21.62 3.95 -9.96
CA LEU A 2 -21.27 4.32 -8.57
C LEU A 2 -21.89 5.67 -8.16
N ALA A 3 -22.13 6.56 -9.13
CA ALA A 3 -22.73 7.89 -8.93
C ALA A 3 -23.97 7.93 -8.02
N PRO A 4 -24.98 7.05 -8.17
CA PRO A 4 -26.20 7.13 -7.36
C PRO A 4 -26.01 6.61 -5.93
N LEU A 5 -24.84 6.07 -5.58
CA LEU A 5 -24.60 5.45 -4.27
C LEU A 5 -24.08 6.43 -3.20
N GLY A 6 -23.94 7.72 -3.52
CA GLY A 6 -23.47 8.73 -2.57
C GLY A 6 -22.03 8.50 -2.10
N VAL A 7 -21.13 8.12 -3.02
CA VAL A 7 -19.71 7.88 -2.70
C VAL A 7 -19.01 9.20 -2.42
N ASP A 8 -18.42 9.34 -1.22
CA ASP A 8 -17.70 10.57 -0.81
C ASP A 8 -16.35 10.76 -1.51
N LEU A 9 -15.69 9.66 -1.89
CA LEU A 9 -14.40 9.64 -2.56
C LEU A 9 -14.18 8.30 -3.28
N ALA A 10 -13.77 8.33 -4.55
CA ALA A 10 -13.35 7.14 -5.27
C ALA A 10 -11.83 7.15 -5.47
N GLU A 11 -11.14 6.13 -4.97
CA GLU A 11 -9.70 5.95 -5.18
C GLU A 11 -9.42 5.21 -6.48
N LEU A 12 -8.60 5.83 -7.35
CA LEU A 12 -7.98 5.23 -8.51
C LEU A 12 -6.54 4.84 -8.13
N SER A 13 -6.31 3.55 -7.91
CA SER A 13 -4.98 3.01 -7.67
C SER A 13 -4.32 2.62 -8.99
N GLY A 14 -3.11 3.09 -9.25
CA GLY A 14 -2.32 2.71 -10.43
C GLY A 14 -1.71 1.31 -10.36
N GLY A 15 -2.43 0.36 -9.75
CA GLY A 15 -1.93 -0.98 -9.44
C GLY A 15 -3.02 -2.01 -9.53
N SER A 16 -3.44 -2.36 -10.75
CA SER A 16 -3.91 -3.71 -11.19
C SER A 16 -4.50 -3.69 -12.60
N TYR A 17 -4.83 -2.52 -13.16
CA TYR A 17 -5.29 -2.42 -14.56
C TYR A 17 -4.12 -2.35 -15.55
N GLU A 18 -2.90 -2.11 -15.07
CA GLU A 18 -1.76 -1.77 -15.94
C GLU A 18 -0.76 -2.90 -16.18
N ALA A 19 -0.99 -4.13 -15.69
CA ALA A 19 0.03 -5.19 -15.73
C ALA A 19 0.51 -5.58 -17.16
N PRO A 20 -0.29 -5.66 -18.24
CA PRO A 20 0.23 -6.08 -19.53
C PRO A 20 1.09 -5.00 -20.23
N ALA A 21 0.76 -3.72 -20.09
CA ALA A 21 1.56 -2.61 -20.62
C ALA A 21 2.75 -2.24 -19.69
N MET A 22 2.66 -2.54 -18.38
CA MET A 22 3.69 -2.27 -17.37
C MET A 22 4.68 -3.42 -17.16
N MET A 23 4.39 -4.65 -17.62
CA MET A 23 5.33 -5.78 -17.54
C MET A 23 6.51 -5.66 -18.53
N GLY A 24 6.53 -4.63 -19.37
CA GLY A 24 7.65 -4.33 -20.27
C GLY A 24 8.75 -3.49 -19.60
N ALA A 25 9.89 -4.12 -19.33
CA ALA A 25 11.23 -3.51 -19.25
C ALA A 25 11.52 -2.40 -18.20
N ALA A 26 12.82 -2.38 -17.87
CA ALA A 26 13.46 -1.80 -16.69
C ALA A 26 13.63 -0.27 -16.71
N ARG A 27 14.26 0.19 -15.62
CA ARG A 27 14.85 1.50 -15.30
C ARG A 27 15.17 2.42 -16.49
N ASP A 28 14.95 3.70 -16.19
CA ASP A 28 15.30 4.92 -16.92
C ASP A 28 14.38 5.34 -18.08
N GLU A 29 13.97 6.62 -18.01
CA GLU A 29 13.10 7.43 -18.89
C GLU A 29 11.67 6.92 -19.12
N ARG A 30 11.47 5.61 -19.26
CA ARG A 30 10.15 4.97 -19.46
C ARG A 30 9.20 5.13 -18.29
N THR A 31 9.69 5.34 -17.07
CA THR A 31 8.84 5.55 -15.89
C THR A 31 8.12 6.91 -15.92
N LEU A 32 8.74 7.96 -16.46
CA LEU A 32 8.12 9.29 -16.55
C LEU A 32 6.94 9.30 -17.54
N ALA A 33 7.12 8.69 -18.71
CA ALA A 33 6.04 8.54 -19.70
C ALA A 33 4.88 7.68 -19.18
N ARG A 34 5.19 6.67 -18.35
CA ARG A 34 4.20 5.78 -17.72
C ARG A 34 3.43 6.43 -16.58
N GLU A 35 4.12 7.22 -15.75
CA GLU A 35 3.47 8.07 -14.75
C GLU A 35 2.54 9.08 -15.42
N ALA A 36 2.96 9.70 -16.54
CA ALA A 36 2.11 10.62 -17.30
C ALA A 36 0.83 9.95 -17.83
N TYR A 37 0.93 8.74 -18.41
CA TYR A 37 -0.23 8.02 -18.94
C TYR A 37 -1.31 7.73 -17.89
N PHE A 38 -0.92 7.26 -16.70
CA PHE A 38 -1.89 7.00 -15.62
C PHE A 38 -2.54 8.29 -15.12
N LEU A 39 -1.78 9.38 -15.08
CA LEU A 39 -2.31 10.68 -14.69
C LEU A 39 -3.29 11.23 -15.72
N GLU A 40 -2.97 11.15 -17.01
CA GLU A 40 -3.87 11.54 -18.10
C GLU A 40 -5.18 10.76 -18.03
N PHE A 41 -5.09 9.43 -17.87
CA PHE A 41 -6.27 8.59 -17.69
C PHE A 41 -7.12 8.97 -16.47
N ALA A 42 -6.49 9.31 -15.34
CA ALA A 42 -7.22 9.76 -14.17
C ALA A 42 -7.93 11.10 -14.41
N CYS A 43 -7.30 12.03 -15.13
CA CYS A 43 -7.91 13.30 -15.53
C CYS A 43 -9.10 13.09 -16.48
N ASP A 44 -9.02 12.14 -17.42
CA ASP A 44 -10.13 11.79 -18.31
C ASP A 44 -11.34 11.29 -17.50
N ILE A 45 -11.11 10.45 -16.49
CA ILE A 45 -12.18 9.99 -15.59
C ILE A 45 -12.74 11.16 -14.77
N ALA A 46 -11.89 12.10 -14.33
CA ALA A 46 -12.33 13.27 -13.59
C ALA A 46 -13.36 14.11 -14.36
N GLY A 47 -13.27 14.16 -15.70
CA GLY A 47 -14.23 14.85 -16.56
C GLY A 47 -15.64 14.25 -16.57
N VAL A 48 -15.80 12.98 -16.19
CA VAL A 48 -17.10 12.27 -16.18
C VAL A 48 -17.52 11.82 -14.78
N ALA A 49 -16.62 11.88 -13.80
CA ALA A 49 -16.90 11.50 -12.43
C ALA A 49 -17.84 12.51 -11.77
N THR A 50 -18.83 11.98 -11.06
CA THR A 50 -19.78 12.77 -10.27
C THR A 50 -19.39 12.85 -8.79
N MET A 51 -18.39 12.07 -8.38
CA MET A 51 -17.79 12.09 -7.05
C MET A 51 -16.34 12.56 -7.10
N PRO A 52 -15.79 13.10 -6.00
CA PRO A 52 -14.38 13.40 -5.89
C PRO A 52 -13.51 12.17 -6.16
N LEU A 53 -12.42 12.37 -6.89
CA LEU A 53 -11.44 11.32 -7.18
C LEU A 53 -10.17 11.50 -6.34
N MET A 54 -9.62 10.39 -5.89
CA MET A 54 -8.28 10.30 -5.31
C MET A 54 -7.38 9.45 -6.19
N VAL A 55 -6.17 9.92 -6.47
CA VAL A 55 -5.20 9.16 -7.26
C VAL A 55 -4.05 8.69 -6.37
N THR A 56 -3.70 7.41 -6.48
CA THR A 56 -2.56 6.82 -5.78
C THR A 56 -1.63 6.06 -6.73
N GLY A 57 -0.33 6.10 -6.46
CA GLY A 57 0.66 5.38 -7.27
C GLY A 57 1.98 6.13 -7.42
N GLY A 58 2.99 5.78 -6.62
CA GLY A 58 4.37 6.26 -6.84
C GLY A 58 4.64 7.75 -6.62
N ILE A 59 3.62 8.58 -6.36
CA ILE A 59 3.77 10.04 -6.19
C ILE A 59 4.66 10.34 -4.98
N ARG A 60 5.69 11.16 -5.24
CA ARG A 60 6.77 11.46 -4.28
C ARG A 60 7.39 12.84 -4.44
N ARG A 61 6.95 13.57 -5.47
CA ARG A 61 7.40 14.90 -5.88
C ARG A 61 6.22 15.85 -5.75
N ARG A 62 6.48 17.05 -5.24
CA ARG A 62 5.45 18.06 -5.04
C ARG A 62 4.82 18.46 -6.38
N GLU A 63 5.67 18.66 -7.39
CA GLU A 63 5.28 19.12 -8.71
C GLU A 63 4.39 18.10 -9.43
N VAL A 64 4.60 16.80 -9.16
CA VAL A 64 3.72 15.75 -9.69
C VAL A 64 2.36 15.80 -8.99
N ALA A 65 2.34 15.93 -7.66
CA ALA A 65 1.09 16.03 -6.91
C ALA A 65 0.28 17.28 -7.32
N GLU A 66 0.94 18.43 -7.50
CA GLU A 66 0.29 19.66 -7.97
C GLU A 66 -0.32 19.47 -9.36
N LYS A 67 0.41 18.88 -10.32
CA LYS A 67 -0.14 18.54 -11.64
C LYS A 67 -1.38 17.64 -11.58
N VAL A 68 -1.43 16.68 -10.65
CA VAL A 68 -2.60 15.82 -10.47
C VAL A 68 -3.80 16.63 -9.99
N LEU A 69 -3.59 17.51 -9.00
CA LEU A 69 -4.64 18.36 -8.45
C LEU A 69 -5.16 19.37 -9.50
N ASP A 70 -4.25 19.99 -10.25
CA ASP A 70 -4.58 20.92 -11.33
C ASP A 70 -5.36 20.22 -12.48
N GLY A 71 -5.21 18.90 -12.60
CA GLY A 71 -5.96 18.05 -13.54
C GLY A 71 -7.40 17.72 -13.12
N GLY A 72 -7.91 18.30 -12.03
CA GLY A 72 -9.29 18.09 -11.57
C GLY A 72 -9.46 16.93 -10.58
N ILE A 73 -8.37 16.30 -10.13
CA ILE A 73 -8.39 15.29 -9.07
C ILE A 73 -8.47 15.98 -7.70
N ALA A 74 -9.37 15.52 -6.85
CA ALA A 74 -9.60 16.13 -5.54
C ALA A 74 -8.51 15.79 -4.51
N MET A 75 -7.85 14.63 -4.64
CA MET A 75 -6.87 14.18 -3.64
C MET A 75 -5.74 13.32 -4.24
N VAL A 76 -4.55 13.47 -3.67
CA VAL A 76 -3.38 12.65 -4.00
C VAL A 76 -3.00 11.78 -2.81
N GLY A 77 -2.93 10.46 -3.00
CA GLY A 77 -2.44 9.54 -1.99
C GLY A 77 -0.97 9.22 -2.12
N ILE A 78 -0.27 9.29 -0.99
CA ILE A 78 1.17 9.09 -0.89
C ILE A 78 1.46 8.03 0.16
N ALA A 79 1.85 6.82 -0.25
CA ALA A 79 2.15 5.73 0.68
C ALA A 79 3.65 5.59 0.96
N THR A 80 4.40 5.06 -0.02
CA THR A 80 5.82 4.70 0.17
C THR A 80 6.70 5.90 0.51
N ALA A 81 6.45 7.07 -0.07
CA ALA A 81 7.25 8.26 0.23
C ALA A 81 7.06 8.73 1.68
N LEU A 82 5.82 8.72 2.21
CA LEU A 82 5.55 9.02 3.63
C LEU A 82 6.11 7.98 4.58
N ALA A 83 6.14 6.70 4.17
CA ALA A 83 6.78 5.67 4.97
C ALA A 83 8.30 5.91 5.15
N ILE A 84 8.94 6.54 4.15
CA ILE A 84 10.39 6.83 4.16
C ILE A 84 10.67 8.19 4.81
N GLU A 85 9.85 9.18 4.50
CA GLU A 85 9.98 10.59 4.91
C GLU A 85 8.64 11.07 5.50
N PRO A 86 8.39 10.85 6.80
CA PRO A 86 7.08 11.12 7.41
C PRO A 86 6.74 12.62 7.51
N ASP A 87 7.75 13.50 7.49
CA ASP A 87 7.60 14.95 7.49
C ASP A 87 7.55 15.55 6.07
N LEU A 88 7.44 14.73 5.02
CA LEU A 88 7.38 15.15 3.63
C LEU A 88 6.40 16.32 3.37
N PRO A 89 5.17 16.37 3.92
CA PRO A 89 4.27 17.50 3.70
C PRO A 89 4.83 18.81 4.25
N ARG A 90 5.53 18.77 5.39
CA ARG A 90 6.18 19.95 5.97
C ARG A 90 7.34 20.41 5.08
N ARG A 91 8.12 19.45 4.58
CA ARG A 91 9.23 19.69 3.65
C ARG A 91 8.75 20.35 2.35
N TRP A 92 7.66 19.83 1.77
CA TRP A 92 7.03 20.43 0.59
C TRP A 92 6.57 21.86 0.83
N ARG A 93 5.92 22.15 1.97
CA ARG A 93 5.54 23.53 2.34
C ARG A 93 6.74 24.45 2.47
N ALA A 94 7.88 23.94 2.94
CA ALA A 94 9.14 24.66 3.04
C ALA A 94 9.92 24.76 1.71
N GLY A 95 9.33 24.33 0.57
CA GLY A 95 9.99 24.35 -0.74
C GLY A 95 11.12 23.33 -0.89
N GLN A 96 11.23 22.36 0.03
CA GLN A 96 12.26 21.34 -0.03
C GLN A 96 11.91 20.24 -1.03
N PRO A 97 12.92 19.68 -1.72
CA PRO A 97 12.73 18.73 -2.81
C PRO A 97 12.20 17.35 -2.35
N ALA A 98 12.01 16.46 -3.33
CA ALA A 98 11.40 15.14 -3.22
C ALA A 98 11.87 14.28 -2.03
N ALA A 99 10.99 13.35 -1.61
CA ALA A 99 11.28 12.41 -0.52
C ALA A 99 12.56 11.59 -0.75
N SER A 100 13.23 11.21 0.34
CA SER A 100 14.38 10.31 0.32
C SER A 100 14.09 8.99 -0.43
N ARG A 101 15.12 8.39 -1.02
CA ARG A 101 15.03 7.09 -1.72
C ARG A 101 15.50 5.96 -0.81
N LEU A 102 14.83 4.81 -0.91
CA LEU A 102 15.40 3.56 -0.41
C LEU A 102 16.63 3.18 -1.22
N ARG A 103 17.53 2.39 -0.63
CA ARG A 103 18.69 1.84 -1.33
C ARG A 103 18.24 1.10 -2.62
N PRO A 104 18.84 1.38 -3.78
CA PRO A 104 18.48 0.71 -5.03
C PRO A 104 18.66 -0.81 -4.95
N ILE A 105 17.72 -1.55 -5.54
CA ILE A 105 17.74 -3.01 -5.63
C ILE A 105 17.95 -3.39 -7.08
N ALA A 106 19.13 -3.91 -7.42
CA ALA A 106 19.53 -4.29 -8.78
C ALA A 106 19.60 -5.82 -8.94
N TRP A 107 18.63 -6.55 -8.39
CA TRP A 107 18.62 -8.01 -8.43
C TRP A 107 17.98 -8.52 -9.72
N LYS A 108 18.53 -9.58 -10.32
CA LYS A 108 18.03 -10.18 -11.56
C LYS A 108 16.60 -10.75 -11.41
N ASN A 109 16.30 -11.32 -10.25
CA ASN A 109 14.97 -11.85 -9.95
C ASN A 109 14.01 -10.71 -9.57
N LYS A 110 13.14 -10.31 -10.51
CA LYS A 110 12.19 -9.20 -10.36
C LYS A 110 11.19 -9.41 -9.22
N PRO A 111 10.52 -10.59 -9.08
CA PRO A 111 9.66 -10.86 -7.92
C PRO A 111 10.37 -10.69 -6.58
N LEU A 112 11.62 -11.17 -6.49
CA LEU A 112 12.42 -11.05 -5.28
C LEU A 112 12.81 -9.60 -5.01
N ALA A 113 13.17 -8.83 -6.04
CA ALA A 113 13.47 -7.41 -5.93
C ALA A 113 12.25 -6.61 -5.45
N ALA A 114 11.06 -6.89 -5.98
CA ALA A 114 9.80 -6.28 -5.54
C ALA A 114 9.49 -6.62 -4.07
N SER A 115 9.68 -7.88 -3.68
CA SER A 115 9.51 -8.33 -2.28
C SER A 115 10.48 -7.62 -1.33
N ALA A 116 11.75 -7.46 -1.73
CA ALA A 116 12.75 -6.75 -0.95
C ALA A 116 12.44 -5.25 -0.85
N HIS A 117 11.92 -4.64 -1.91
CA HIS A 117 11.46 -3.25 -1.88
C HIS A 117 10.33 -3.09 -0.86
N MET A 118 9.29 -3.91 -0.93
CA MET A 118 8.19 -3.92 0.03
C MET A 118 8.66 -4.18 1.46
N ALA A 119 9.61 -5.10 1.66
CA ALA A 119 10.20 -5.36 2.96
C ALA A 119 10.94 -4.13 3.52
N ALA A 120 11.65 -3.39 2.69
CA ALA A 120 12.33 -2.15 3.07
C ALA A 120 11.35 -1.02 3.40
N VAL A 121 10.24 -0.87 2.67
CA VAL A 121 9.16 0.07 3.02
C VAL A 121 8.52 -0.29 4.36
N LYS A 122 8.14 -1.56 4.53
CA LYS A 122 7.57 -2.08 5.78
C LYS A 122 8.53 -1.93 6.95
N TYR A 123 9.83 -2.05 6.73
CA TYR A 123 10.84 -1.82 7.75
C TYR A 123 10.74 -0.39 8.30
N GLN A 124 10.53 0.62 7.46
CA GLN A 124 10.35 2.00 7.92
C GLN A 124 9.07 2.18 8.73
N LEU A 125 7.93 1.67 8.24
CA LEU A 125 6.66 1.71 8.97
C LEU A 125 6.77 1.05 10.35
N LEU A 126 7.46 -0.09 10.45
CA LEU A 126 7.70 -0.78 11.72
C LEU A 126 8.64 -0.03 12.67
N ARG A 127 9.49 0.88 12.17
CA ARG A 127 10.30 1.78 12.99
C ARG A 127 9.47 2.96 13.46
N LEU A 128 8.69 3.57 12.57
CA LEU A 128 7.76 4.66 12.89
C LEU A 128 6.74 4.24 13.96
N GLY A 129 6.15 3.06 13.81
CA GLY A 129 5.24 2.49 14.83
C GLY A 129 5.90 2.16 16.18
N ARG A 130 7.23 2.29 16.28
CA ARG A 130 8.00 2.21 17.54
C ARG A 130 8.60 3.55 17.94
N GLN A 131 8.10 4.65 17.37
CA GLN A 131 8.63 6.01 17.56
C GLN A 131 10.13 6.15 17.25
N ARG A 132 10.65 5.29 16.36
CA ARG A 132 12.02 5.39 15.85
C ARG A 132 12.01 6.17 14.54
N ARG A 133 13.05 6.97 14.30
CA ARG A 133 13.30 7.61 12.98
C ARG A 133 13.30 6.58 11.86
N THR A 134 13.07 6.98 10.62
CA THR A 134 13.25 6.08 9.46
C THR A 134 14.74 5.80 9.22
N ALA A 135 15.06 4.75 8.47
CA ALA A 135 16.42 4.43 7.99
C ALA A 135 16.33 4.03 6.52
N PRO A 136 16.23 5.01 5.60
CA PRO A 136 16.11 4.74 4.17
C PRO A 136 17.28 3.91 3.60
N GLY A 137 18.46 4.01 4.23
CA GLY A 137 19.67 3.26 3.88
C GLY A 137 19.72 1.80 4.35
N VAL A 138 18.62 1.24 4.89
CA VAL A 138 18.59 -0.17 5.30
C VAL A 138 18.97 -1.10 4.14
N SER A 139 19.79 -2.12 4.40
CA SER A 139 20.10 -3.14 3.40
C SER A 139 18.81 -3.86 2.96
N PRO A 140 18.52 -3.94 1.64
CA PRO A 140 17.35 -4.65 1.13
C PRO A 140 17.29 -6.12 1.56
N LEU A 141 18.43 -6.80 1.59
CA LEU A 141 18.54 -8.18 2.04
C LEU A 141 18.19 -8.31 3.52
N TRP A 142 18.71 -7.41 4.35
CA TRP A 142 18.42 -7.40 5.79
C TRP A 142 16.94 -7.13 6.07
N ALA A 143 16.36 -6.14 5.38
CA ALA A 143 14.94 -5.84 5.49
C ALA A 143 14.09 -7.05 5.10
N LEU A 144 14.44 -7.74 4.01
CA LEU A 144 13.76 -8.96 3.56
C LEU A 144 13.87 -10.10 4.56
N VAL A 145 15.08 -10.41 5.06
CA VAL A 145 15.29 -11.47 6.06
C VAL A 145 14.47 -11.20 7.32
N LEU A 146 14.50 -9.97 7.84
CA LEU A 146 13.69 -9.58 9.00
C LEU A 146 12.19 -9.70 8.73
N ALA A 147 11.73 -9.32 7.54
CA ALA A 147 10.32 -9.45 7.15
C ALA A 147 9.90 -10.93 7.14
N GLN A 148 10.69 -11.81 6.53
CA GLN A 148 10.41 -13.24 6.46
C GLN A 148 10.47 -13.91 7.84
N ALA A 149 11.44 -13.58 8.67
CA ALA A 149 11.50 -14.08 10.05
C ALA A 149 10.26 -13.68 10.86
N ARG A 150 9.80 -12.43 10.72
CA ARG A 150 8.58 -11.94 11.37
C ARG A 150 7.33 -12.62 10.83
N ALA A 151 7.21 -12.79 9.52
CA ALA A 151 6.08 -13.49 8.90
C ALA A 151 5.99 -14.92 9.40
N ARG A 152 7.12 -15.65 9.44
CA ARG A 152 7.20 -17.02 9.99
C ARG A 152 6.78 -17.08 11.46
N ARG A 153 7.25 -16.15 12.30
CA ARG A 153 6.86 -16.07 13.72
C ARG A 153 5.35 -15.81 13.88
N ARG A 154 4.80 -14.86 13.12
CA ARG A 154 3.36 -14.55 13.15
C ARG A 154 2.51 -15.73 12.70
N ALA A 155 2.90 -16.41 11.61
CA ALA A 155 2.21 -17.59 11.11
C ALA A 155 2.24 -18.75 12.13
N ARG A 156 3.38 -18.99 12.79
CA ARG A 156 3.48 -19.98 13.88
C ARG A 156 2.54 -19.65 15.05
N ARG A 157 2.52 -18.38 15.48
CA ARG A 157 1.62 -17.94 16.56
C ARG A 157 0.16 -18.05 16.17
N TYR A 158 -0.19 -17.67 14.94
CA TYR A 158 -1.55 -17.78 14.41
C TYR A 158 -2.02 -19.23 14.38
N ARG A 159 -1.18 -20.16 13.88
CA ARG A 159 -1.51 -21.60 13.89
C ARG A 159 -1.75 -22.15 15.30
N ARG A 160 -0.90 -21.79 16.26
CA ARG A 160 -1.11 -22.17 17.68
C ARG A 160 -2.41 -21.61 18.24
N TRP A 161 -2.73 -20.36 17.92
CA TRP A 161 -3.99 -19.73 18.35
C TRP A 161 -5.22 -20.40 17.72
N MET A 162 -5.15 -20.76 16.43
CA MET A 162 -6.22 -21.50 15.75
C MET A 162 -6.44 -22.87 16.39
N GLN A 163 -5.38 -23.64 16.62
CA GLN A 163 -5.47 -24.95 17.28
C GLN A 163 -6.09 -24.85 18.68
N ALA A 164 -5.69 -23.84 19.46
CA ALA A 164 -6.27 -23.59 20.78
C ALA A 164 -7.73 -23.10 20.76
N ARG A 165 -8.22 -22.58 19.62
CA ARG A 165 -9.64 -22.24 19.41
C ARG A 165 -10.45 -23.44 18.98
N SER A 166 -9.94 -24.25 18.04
CA SER A 166 -10.59 -25.50 17.63
C SER A 166 -10.76 -26.44 18.82
N ALA A 167 -9.70 -26.65 19.61
CA ALA A 167 -9.77 -27.47 20.82
C ALA A 167 -10.81 -26.96 21.85
N ARG A 168 -11.02 -25.63 21.94
CA ARG A 168 -12.04 -25.04 22.82
C ARG A 168 -13.46 -25.14 22.25
N ALA A 169 -13.61 -25.16 20.93
CA ALA A 169 -14.90 -25.41 20.29
C ALA A 169 -15.32 -26.88 20.43
N ASP A 170 -14.36 -27.81 20.36
CA ASP A 170 -14.61 -29.25 20.54
C ASP A 170 -14.90 -29.64 22.00
N HIS A 171 -14.55 -28.78 22.98
CA HIS A 171 -14.82 -28.97 24.41
C HIS A 171 -15.98 -28.08 24.93
N ALA A 172 -16.77 -27.47 24.04
CA ALA A 172 -17.98 -26.77 24.45
C ALA A 172 -19.05 -27.80 24.89
N PRO A 173 -19.64 -27.69 26.10
CA PRO A 173 -20.62 -28.66 26.57
C PRO A 173 -21.91 -28.64 25.73
N ASP A 174 -22.47 -29.83 25.49
CA ASP A 174 -23.60 -30.14 24.58
C ASP A 174 -24.98 -29.58 25.01
N HIS A 175 -25.03 -28.68 25.99
CA HIS A 175 -26.29 -28.20 26.58
C HIS A 175 -27.04 -27.15 25.74
N ALA A 176 -26.67 -26.96 24.47
CA ALA A 176 -27.33 -26.03 23.55
C ALA A 176 -27.99 -26.72 22.34
N ARG A 177 -28.20 -28.04 22.40
CA ARG A 177 -28.90 -28.80 21.34
C ARG A 177 -30.25 -29.38 21.74
N ASP A 178 -30.55 -29.48 23.03
CA ASP A 178 -31.81 -30.03 23.52
C ASP A 178 -32.60 -28.98 24.29
N GLY A 179 -33.76 -28.56 23.75
CA GLY A 179 -34.77 -27.87 24.56
C GLY A 179 -35.62 -26.81 23.87
N TRP A 180 -36.35 -27.17 22.82
CA TRP A 180 -37.70 -26.61 22.60
C TRP A 180 -38.55 -27.60 21.80
N ALA A 181 -39.29 -28.45 22.52
CA ALA A 181 -40.46 -29.13 21.99
C ALA A 181 -41.67 -28.23 22.27
N PRO A 182 -42.50 -27.88 21.27
CA PRO A 182 -43.74 -27.15 21.53
C PRO A 182 -44.81 -28.16 21.92
N ASP A 183 -45.26 -28.12 23.17
CA ASP A 183 -46.48 -28.79 23.61
C ASP A 183 -47.61 -27.77 23.82
N ALA A 184 -48.73 -28.07 23.14
CA ALA A 184 -50.12 -27.59 23.27
C ALA A 184 -50.47 -26.15 22.87
#